data_AF-A0A1M6WQT4-F1
#
_entry.id   AF-A0A1M6WQT4-F1
#
_cell.length_a   1.000
_cell.length_b   1.000
_cell.length_c   1.000
_cell.angle_alpha   90.00
_cell.angle_beta   90.00
_cell.angle_gamma   90.00
#
_symmetry.space_group_name_H-M   'P 1'
#
loop_
_entity.id
_entity.type
_entity.pdbx_description
1 polymer ?
#
loop_
_entity_poly.entity_id
_entity_poly.type
_entity_poly.pdbx_seq_one_letter_code
_entity_poly.pdbx_strand_id
1 'polypeptide(L)'
;MILFVILSIIYKDQIILYLVDKADDPKITIRTHFEGINRHNPTVVRSTLHESIVYKNNSYSFDDVEEWKILSLNKDSIKTQKYLYELKYFQKDRFKSPPYAVAVCQVKYYLKLKPLDETAIRFDDTLEGIQGYGIWYYYLVKETRSSPWRIVDHGFI
;
A
#
# COMPACT_ATOMS: atom_id res chain seq x y z
N MET A 1 7.60 27.08 21.03
CA MET A 1 6.50 26.10 20.85
C MET A 1 6.35 25.60 19.42
N ILE A 2 6.47 26.45 18.39
CA ILE A 2 6.36 26.06 16.97
C ILE A 2 7.46 25.06 16.53
N LEU A 3 8.70 25.22 17.03
CA LEU A 3 9.82 24.33 16.71
C LEU A 3 9.59 22.87 17.15
N PHE A 4 8.92 22.66 18.29
CA PHE A 4 8.62 21.33 18.83
C PHE A 4 7.55 20.60 17.99
N VAL A 5 6.58 21.34 17.44
CA VAL A 5 5.55 20.79 16.55
C VAL A 5 6.15 20.37 15.21
N ILE A 6 7.04 21.18 14.64
CA ILE A 6 7.72 20.87 13.37
C ILE A 6 8.65 19.65 13.54
N LEU A 7 9.44 19.59 14.63
CA LEU A 7 10.27 18.43 14.94
C LEU A 7 9.42 17.17 15.12
N SER A 8 8.26 17.27 15.80
CA SER A 8 7.37 16.12 16.00
C SER A 8 6.81 15.56 14.70
N ILE A 9 6.53 16.41 13.70
CA ILE A 9 6.04 15.97 12.38
C ILE A 9 7.17 15.29 11.60
N ILE A 10 8.37 15.89 11.56
CA ILE A 10 9.54 15.37 10.83
C ILE A 10 10.02 14.04 11.44
N TYR A 11 10.09 13.94 12.76
CA TYR A 11 10.52 12.70 13.44
C TYR A 11 9.49 11.57 13.28
N LYS A 12 8.20 11.89 13.19
CA LYS A 12 7.16 10.86 13.03
C LYS A 12 7.33 10.08 11.74
N ASP A 13 7.68 10.76 10.65
CA ASP A 13 7.91 10.12 9.36
C ASP A 13 9.21 9.30 9.37
N GLN A 14 10.29 9.81 9.99
CA GLN A 14 11.54 9.06 10.14
C GLN A 14 11.36 7.80 10.98
N ILE A 15 10.57 7.86 12.05
CA ILE A 15 10.23 6.69 12.90
C ILE A 15 9.44 5.66 12.09
N ILE A 16 8.47 6.10 11.29
CA ILE A 16 7.66 5.20 10.43
C ILE A 16 8.54 4.50 9.39
N LEU A 17 9.44 5.24 8.74
CA LEU A 17 10.40 4.68 7.77
C LEU A 17 11.33 3.67 8.45
N TYR A 18 11.85 4.00 9.62
CA TYR A 18 12.68 3.09 10.42
C TYR A 18 11.95 1.79 10.78
N LEU A 19 10.67 1.87 11.15
CA LEU A 19 9.86 0.69 11.47
C LEU A 19 9.67 -0.22 10.25
N VAL A 20 9.48 0.34 9.05
CA VAL A 20 9.41 -0.46 7.80
C VAL A 20 10.73 -1.14 7.50
N ASP A 21 11.84 -0.42 7.64
CA ASP A 21 13.17 -0.95 7.35
C ASP A 21 13.61 -2.08 8.30
N LYS A 22 13.04 -2.13 9.51
CA LYS A 22 13.34 -3.16 10.52
C LYS A 22 12.25 -4.23 10.67
N ALA A 23 11.11 -4.07 10.03
CA ALA A 23 9.99 -5.00 10.16
C ALA A 23 10.24 -6.32 9.44
N ASP A 24 10.13 -7.43 10.16
CA ASP A 24 10.13 -8.78 9.58
C ASP A 24 8.70 -9.27 9.24
N ASP A 25 7.67 -8.51 9.58
CA ASP A 25 6.26 -8.81 9.28
C ASP A 25 5.77 -8.02 8.06
N PRO A 26 5.35 -8.68 6.95
CA PRO A 26 4.81 -8.01 5.77
C PRO A 26 3.56 -7.15 6.07
N LYS A 27 2.83 -7.44 7.15
CA LYS A 27 1.66 -6.64 7.54
C LYS A 27 2.04 -5.22 7.93
N ILE A 28 3.25 -5.01 8.47
CA ILE A 28 3.73 -3.68 8.86
C ILE A 28 3.87 -2.80 7.62
N THR A 29 4.47 -3.31 6.53
CA THR A 29 4.59 -2.56 5.27
C THR A 29 3.23 -2.11 4.74
N ILE A 30 2.21 -2.96 4.79
CA ILE A 30 0.84 -2.60 4.35
C ILE A 30 0.23 -1.54 5.25
N ARG A 31 0.35 -1.67 6.57
CA ARG A 31 -0.16 -0.65 7.50
C ARG A 31 0.51 0.70 7.26
N THR A 32 1.83 0.70 7.07
CA THR A 32 2.58 1.92 6.75
C THR A 32 2.18 2.50 5.40
N HIS A 33 1.91 1.66 4.40
CA HIS A 33 1.44 2.11 3.10
C HIS A 33 0.12 2.89 3.23
N PHE A 34 -0.84 2.33 3.98
CA PHE A 34 -2.14 2.96 4.22
C PHE A 34 -2.03 4.22 5.07
N GLU A 35 -1.15 4.23 6.08
CA GLU A 35 -0.86 5.43 6.86
C GLU A 35 -0.27 6.54 5.97
N GLY A 36 0.60 6.18 5.03
CA GLY A 36 1.13 7.10 4.04
C GLY A 36 0.04 7.71 3.16
N ILE A 37 -0.92 6.89 2.71
CA ILE A 37 -2.09 7.35 1.93
C ILE A 37 -2.94 8.32 2.76
N ASN A 38 -3.36 7.92 3.97
CA ASN A 38 -4.23 8.75 4.83
C ASN A 38 -3.60 10.08 5.23
N ARG A 39 -2.26 10.16 5.24
CA ARG A 39 -1.52 11.40 5.54
C ARG A 39 -1.13 12.19 4.29
N HIS A 40 -1.52 11.73 3.10
CA HIS A 40 -1.07 12.28 1.83
C HIS A 40 0.47 12.44 1.77
N ASN A 41 1.21 11.44 2.27
CA ASN A 41 2.67 11.45 2.35
C ASN A 41 3.27 10.53 1.27
N PRO A 42 3.63 11.06 0.09
CA PRO A 42 4.12 10.25 -1.02
C PRO A 42 5.48 9.59 -0.72
N THR A 43 6.28 10.14 0.19
CA THR A 43 7.56 9.56 0.58
C THR A 43 7.35 8.24 1.33
N VAL A 44 6.41 8.22 2.29
CA VAL A 44 6.05 7.01 3.04
C VAL A 44 5.37 5.99 2.12
N VAL A 45 4.51 6.42 1.20
CA VAL A 45 3.90 5.52 0.21
C VAL A 45 4.99 4.87 -0.65
N ARG A 46 5.87 5.67 -1.26
CA ARG A 46 6.96 5.16 -2.11
C ARG A 46 7.92 4.24 -1.36
N SER A 47 8.20 4.50 -0.09
CA SER A 47 9.08 3.64 0.72
C SER A 47 8.49 2.26 1.05
N THR A 48 7.24 1.98 0.71
CA THR A 48 6.62 0.66 0.91
C THR A 48 6.51 -0.14 -0.39
N LEU A 49 6.78 0.50 -1.53
CA LEU A 49 6.69 -0.09 -2.85
C LEU A 49 8.06 -0.57 -3.34
N HIS A 50 8.05 -1.60 -4.19
CA HIS A 50 9.22 -2.13 -4.87
C HIS A 50 9.51 -1.35 -6.16
N GLU A 51 10.77 -1.26 -6.59
CA GLU A 51 11.16 -0.51 -7.80
C GLU A 51 10.51 -1.04 -9.09
N SER A 52 10.16 -2.32 -9.10
CA SER A 52 9.47 -2.96 -10.24
C SER A 52 7.99 -2.56 -10.37
N ILE A 53 7.38 -1.94 -9.34
CA ILE A 53 6.08 -1.30 -9.52
C ILE A 53 6.33 -0.09 -10.42
N VAL A 54 6.03 -0.27 -11.70
CA VAL A 54 5.88 0.87 -12.59
C VAL A 54 4.73 1.68 -12.01
N TYR A 55 5.00 2.90 -11.57
CA TYR A 55 4.02 3.88 -11.11
C TYR A 55 3.09 4.27 -12.28
N LYS A 56 2.29 3.32 -12.77
CA LYS A 56 1.12 3.60 -13.60
C LYS A 56 0.04 4.01 -12.63
N ASN A 57 0.05 5.30 -12.30
CA ASN A 57 -0.89 5.94 -11.40
C ASN A 57 -2.31 5.89 -11.99
N ASN A 58 -2.95 4.71 -11.96
CA ASN A 58 -4.28 4.47 -12.55
C ASN A 58 -5.30 3.94 -11.53
N SER A 59 -4.90 3.72 -10.28
CA SER A 59 -5.84 3.44 -9.20
C SER A 59 -5.92 4.71 -8.38
N TYR A 60 -7.00 5.48 -8.57
CA TYR A 60 -7.43 6.69 -7.85
C TYR A 60 -6.28 7.45 -7.19
N SER A 61 -5.91 8.60 -7.74
CA SER A 61 -4.77 9.37 -7.23
C SER A 61 -4.89 9.44 -5.71
N PHE A 62 -3.85 9.06 -4.98
CA PHE A 62 -3.84 9.00 -3.51
C PHE A 62 -4.27 10.34 -2.86
N ASP A 63 -4.31 11.42 -3.64
CA ASP A 63 -4.85 12.74 -3.29
C ASP A 63 -6.39 12.77 -3.21
N ASP A 64 -7.07 11.85 -3.90
CA ASP A 64 -8.53 11.66 -3.92
C ASP A 64 -9.04 10.88 -2.70
N VAL A 65 -8.18 10.31 -1.87
CA VAL A 65 -8.61 9.53 -0.69
C VAL A 65 -8.93 10.49 0.46
N GLU A 66 -10.16 10.45 0.97
CA GLU A 66 -10.55 11.15 2.20
C GLU A 66 -10.23 10.27 3.42
N GLU A 67 -10.57 8.99 3.37
CA GLU A 67 -10.26 8.01 4.41
C GLU A 67 -10.03 6.62 3.82
N TRP A 68 -8.96 5.96 4.27
CA TRP A 68 -8.76 4.52 4.06
C TRP A 68 -8.56 3.81 5.39
N LYS A 69 -9.48 2.89 5.74
CA LYS A 69 -9.43 2.13 6.99
C LYS A 69 -9.23 0.64 6.75
N ILE A 70 -8.19 0.07 7.38
CA ILE A 70 -8.00 -1.39 7.45
C ILE A 70 -8.97 -1.96 8.49
N LEU A 71 -9.88 -2.83 8.06
CA LEU A 71 -10.80 -3.55 8.93
C LEU A 71 -10.21 -4.90 9.39
N SER A 72 -9.54 -5.61 8.49
CA SER A 72 -8.71 -6.76 8.86
C SER A 72 -7.56 -6.95 7.89
N LEU A 73 -6.46 -7.55 8.37
CA LEU A 73 -5.24 -7.76 7.60
C LEU A 73 -4.63 -9.12 7.97
N ASN A 74 -4.73 -10.06 7.02
CA ASN A 74 -4.35 -11.45 7.21
C ASN A 74 -3.40 -11.92 6.10
N LYS A 75 -2.40 -12.72 6.46
CA LYS A 75 -1.56 -13.40 5.48
C LYS A 75 -2.33 -14.58 4.91
N ASP A 76 -2.37 -14.70 3.59
CA ASP A 76 -3.01 -15.81 2.88
C ASP A 76 -1.94 -16.81 2.44
N SER A 77 -1.82 -17.91 3.17
CA SER A 77 -0.81 -18.94 2.92
C SER A 77 -0.99 -19.62 1.56
N ILE A 78 -2.24 -19.85 1.13
CA ILE A 78 -2.54 -20.54 -0.14
C ILE A 78 -2.13 -19.65 -1.31
N LYS A 79 -2.53 -18.37 -1.29
CA LYS A 79 -2.09 -17.42 -2.31
C LYS A 79 -0.59 -17.14 -2.27
N THR A 80 0.01 -17.13 -1.09
CA THR A 80 1.47 -16.98 -0.95
C THR A 80 2.22 -18.11 -1.67
N GLN A 81 1.77 -19.36 -1.50
CA GLN A 81 2.36 -20.50 -2.21
C GLN A 81 2.17 -20.41 -3.72
N LYS A 82 0.97 -20.03 -4.18
CA LYS A 82 0.71 -19.82 -5.61
C LYS A 82 1.60 -18.73 -6.20
N TYR A 83 1.75 -17.62 -5.49
CA TYR A 83 2.58 -16.51 -5.94
C TYR A 83 4.07 -16.89 -6.03
N LEU A 84 4.58 -17.66 -5.06
CA LEU A 84 5.94 -18.19 -5.12
C LEU A 84 6.16 -19.05 -6.37
N TYR A 85 5.19 -19.89 -6.72
CA TYR A 85 5.23 -20.69 -7.95
C TYR A 85 5.23 -19.79 -9.19
N GLU A 86 4.34 -18.80 -9.26
CA GLU A 86 4.26 -17.89 -10.39
C GLU A 86 5.56 -17.12 -10.65
N LEU A 87 6.20 -16.63 -9.58
CA LEU A 87 7.48 -15.94 -9.68
C LEU A 87 8.60 -16.84 -10.19
N LYS A 88 8.65 -18.08 -9.70
CA LYS A 88 9.70 -19.03 -10.08
C LYS A 88 9.59 -19.46 -11.54
N TYR A 89 8.37 -19.61 -12.07
CA TYR A 89 8.14 -20.25 -13.36
C TYR A 89 7.67 -19.31 -14.48
N PHE A 90 6.96 -18.23 -14.16
CA PHE A 90 6.30 -17.38 -15.18
C PHE A 90 6.76 -15.92 -15.18
N GLN A 91 7.36 -15.44 -14.08
CA GLN A 91 7.83 -14.05 -13.95
C GLN A 91 9.33 -13.97 -13.65
N LYS A 92 10.12 -14.93 -14.17
CA LYS A 92 11.57 -15.04 -13.91
C LYS A 92 12.37 -13.76 -14.23
N ASP A 93 11.91 -12.98 -15.20
CA ASP A 93 12.58 -11.76 -15.67
C ASP A 93 12.05 -10.49 -14.98
N ARG A 94 11.06 -10.61 -14.07
CA ARG A 94 10.51 -9.46 -13.32
C ARG A 94 11.49 -8.92 -12.28
N PHE A 95 12.40 -9.76 -11.79
CA PHE A 95 13.39 -9.42 -10.77
C PHE A 95 14.79 -9.79 -11.26
N LYS A 96 15.80 -9.01 -10.86
CA LYS A 96 17.21 -9.30 -11.18
C LYS A 96 17.70 -10.62 -10.55
N SER A 97 17.08 -11.03 -9.44
CA SER A 97 17.32 -12.30 -8.75
C SER A 97 16.02 -12.81 -8.09
N PRO A 98 15.89 -14.12 -7.84
CA PRO A 98 14.74 -14.64 -7.09
C PRO A 98 14.63 -13.97 -5.70
N PRO A 99 13.43 -13.52 -5.28
CA PRO A 99 13.25 -12.97 -3.94
C PRO A 99 13.56 -13.99 -2.85
N TYR A 100 14.19 -13.54 -1.76
CA TYR A 100 14.43 -14.35 -0.57
C TYR A 100 13.12 -14.86 0.06
N ALA A 101 12.10 -14.02 0.13
CA ALA A 101 10.79 -14.39 0.66
C ALA A 101 9.65 -13.66 -0.06
N VAL A 102 8.46 -14.25 -0.01
CA VAL A 102 7.25 -13.68 -0.61
C VAL A 102 6.07 -13.81 0.37
N ALA A 103 5.11 -12.91 0.26
CA ALA A 103 3.89 -12.95 1.05
C ALA A 103 2.73 -12.36 0.25
N VAL A 104 1.55 -12.95 0.41
CA VAL A 104 0.29 -12.34 -0.03
C VAL A 104 -0.56 -12.05 1.18
N CYS A 105 -1.04 -10.81 1.28
CA CYS A 105 -1.88 -10.37 2.38
C CYS A 105 -3.24 -9.93 1.85
N GLN A 106 -4.30 -10.46 2.45
CA GLN A 106 -5.67 -10.02 2.25
C GLN A 106 -5.95 -8.85 3.22
N VAL A 107 -6.41 -7.74 2.67
CA VAL A 107 -6.86 -6.57 3.39
C VAL A 107 -8.36 -6.42 3.17
N LYS A 108 -9.15 -6.49 4.23
CA LYS A 108 -10.53 -5.99 4.21
C LYS A 108 -10.49 -4.53 4.61
N TYR A 109 -11.11 -3.65 3.84
CA TYR A 109 -11.02 -2.22 4.04
C TYR A 109 -12.36 -1.51 3.90
N TYR A 110 -12.38 -0.28 4.42
CA TYR A 110 -13.34 0.77 4.08
C TYR A 110 -12.58 1.91 3.40
N LEU A 111 -13.13 2.44 2.32
CA LEU A 111 -12.57 3.55 1.53
C LEU A 111 -13.63 4.63 1.41
N LYS A 112 -13.22 5.89 1.58
CA LYS A 112 -13.98 7.09 1.27
C LYS A 112 -13.11 7.98 0.39
N LEU A 113 -13.62 8.37 -0.77
CA LEU A 113 -12.97 9.30 -1.69
C LEU A 113 -13.52 10.71 -1.51
N LYS A 114 -12.67 11.72 -1.73
CA LYS A 114 -13.08 13.11 -1.87
C LYS A 114 -14.07 13.23 -3.03
N PRO A 115 -15.08 14.10 -2.91
CA PRO A 115 -15.98 14.37 -4.03
C PRO A 115 -15.20 14.91 -5.23
N LEU A 116 -15.55 14.44 -6.43
CA LEU A 116 -14.97 14.88 -7.70
C LEU A 116 -15.51 16.28 -8.03
N ASP A 117 -14.90 17.32 -7.46
CA ASP A 117 -15.15 18.76 -7.67
C ASP A 117 -16.58 19.30 -7.40
N GLU A 118 -16.63 20.47 -6.74
CA GLU A 118 -17.84 21.25 -6.43
C GLU A 118 -18.58 21.79 -7.68
N THR A 119 -18.03 21.57 -8.88
CA THR A 119 -18.60 21.98 -10.19
C THR A 119 -19.20 20.83 -11.01
N ALA A 120 -19.28 19.61 -10.48
CA ALA A 120 -20.07 18.55 -11.10
C ALA A 120 -21.58 18.87 -10.99
N ILE A 121 -22.04 19.64 -11.97
CA ILE A 121 -23.43 20.01 -12.20
C ILE A 121 -24.30 18.76 -12.07
N ARG A 122 -25.22 18.81 -11.09
CA ARG A 122 -26.32 17.86 -10.89
C ARG A 122 -27.04 17.59 -12.21
N PHE A 123 -26.97 16.35 -12.66
CA PHE A 123 -28.00 15.71 -13.47
C PHE A 123 -28.23 14.33 -12.86
N ASP A 124 -29.45 14.11 -12.35
CA ASP A 124 -29.98 12.85 -11.84
C ASP A 124 -29.07 12.02 -10.89
N ASP A 125 -29.22 12.30 -9.59
CA ASP A 125 -29.10 11.39 -8.45
C ASP A 125 -27.84 10.54 -8.18
N THR A 126 -26.69 10.73 -8.83
CA THR A 126 -25.47 10.03 -8.37
C THR A 126 -24.16 10.73 -8.72
N LEU A 127 -23.47 11.28 -7.70
CA LEU A 127 -22.05 11.04 -7.37
C LEU A 127 -21.52 12.11 -6.37
N GLU A 128 -22.07 12.12 -5.15
CA GLU A 128 -21.35 12.63 -3.98
C GLU A 128 -20.55 11.47 -3.37
N GLY A 129 -19.22 11.63 -3.24
CA GLY A 129 -18.30 10.79 -2.46
C GLY A 129 -18.44 9.27 -2.62
N ILE A 130 -17.62 8.66 -3.49
CA ILE A 130 -17.56 7.19 -3.56
C ILE A 130 -17.05 6.66 -2.21
N GLN A 131 -17.89 5.92 -1.50
CA GLN A 131 -17.53 5.23 -0.26
C GLN A 131 -17.97 3.78 -0.27
N GLY A 132 -17.20 2.89 0.35
CA GLY A 132 -17.56 1.49 0.37
C GLY A 132 -16.56 0.56 1.05
N TYR A 133 -17.00 -0.69 1.18
CA TYR A 133 -16.21 -1.79 1.73
C TYR A 133 -15.62 -2.62 0.60
N GLY A 134 -14.41 -3.12 0.79
CA GLY A 134 -13.75 -3.95 -0.21
C GLY A 134 -12.74 -4.93 0.37
N ILE A 135 -12.25 -5.80 -0.50
CA ILE A 135 -11.17 -6.73 -0.21
C ILE A 135 -10.08 -6.55 -1.26
N TRP A 136 -8.85 -6.32 -0.81
CA TRP A 136 -7.69 -6.22 -1.69
C TRP A 136 -6.62 -7.22 -1.28
N TYR A 137 -5.93 -7.79 -2.27
CA TYR A 137 -4.72 -8.58 -2.05
C TYR A 137 -3.49 -7.78 -2.42
N TYR A 138 -2.57 -7.70 -1.46
CA TYR A 138 -1.25 -7.11 -1.62
C TYR A 138 -0.22 -8.21 -1.74
N TYR A 139 0.60 -8.12 -2.79
CA TYR A 139 1.68 -9.04 -3.08
C TYR A 139 2.99 -8.38 -2.66
N LEU A 140 3.74 -9.06 -1.80
CA LEU A 140 4.96 -8.53 -1.20
C LEU A 140 6.13 -9.47 -1.42
N VAL A 141 7.31 -8.87 -1.54
CA VAL A 141 8.58 -9.58 -1.63
C VAL A 141 9.57 -9.05 -0.61
N LYS A 142 10.54 -9.90 -0.28
CA LYS A 142 11.76 -9.57 0.44
C LYS A 142 12.91 -10.01 -0.48
N GLU A 143 13.72 -9.07 -0.97
CA GLU A 143 14.81 -9.41 -1.90
C GLU A 143 15.94 -10.18 -1.20
N THR A 144 16.27 -9.79 0.02
CA THR A 144 17.29 -10.43 0.86
C THR A 144 16.75 -10.70 2.25
N ARG A 145 17.50 -11.43 3.09
CA ARG A 145 17.11 -11.68 4.48
C ARG A 145 16.94 -10.39 5.31
N SER A 146 17.71 -9.35 4.99
CA SER A 146 17.76 -8.07 5.72
C SER A 146 17.01 -6.93 5.05
N SER A 147 16.59 -7.06 3.79
CA SER A 147 15.81 -6.02 3.12
C SER A 147 14.42 -5.92 3.73
N PRO A 148 13.80 -4.73 3.76
CA PRO A 148 12.39 -4.60 4.13
C PRO A 148 11.48 -5.37 3.18
N TRP A 149 10.29 -5.69 3.67
CA TRP A 149 9.19 -6.13 2.81
C TRP A 149 8.72 -4.98 1.92
N ARG A 150 8.52 -5.25 0.62
CA ARG A 150 8.05 -4.27 -0.36
C ARG A 150 6.88 -4.82 -1.16
N ILE A 151 5.88 -3.98 -1.39
CA ILE A 151 4.72 -4.28 -2.23
C ILE A 151 5.18 -4.26 -3.69
N VAL A 152 4.86 -5.30 -4.44
CA VAL A 152 5.21 -5.45 -5.87
C VAL A 152 4.00 -5.49 -6.79
N ASP A 153 2.83 -5.76 -6.24
CA ASP A 153 1.57 -5.83 -6.97
C ASP A 153 0.37 -5.66 -6.04
N HIS A 154 -0.75 -5.25 -6.63
CA HIS A 154 -2.04 -5.16 -5.96
C HIS A 154 -3.14 -5.58 -6.94
N GLY A 155 -3.98 -6.55 -6.56
CA GLY A 155 -4.97 -7.13 -7.48
C GLY A 155 -6.35 -7.30 -6.87
N PHE A 156 -7.39 -6.93 -7.63
CA PHE A 156 -8.78 -7.34 -7.36
C PHE A 156 -8.95 -8.83 -7.68
N ILE A 157 -9.77 -9.51 -6.89
CA ILE A 157 -10.57 -10.65 -7.39
C ILE A 157 -11.98 -10.11 -7.54
#